data_AF-A0A855X8L9-F1
#
_entry.id   AF-A0A855X8L9-F1
#
_cell.length_a   1.000
_cell.length_b   1.000
_cell.length_c   1.000
_cell.angle_alpha   90.00
_cell.angle_beta   90.00
_cell.angle_gamma   90.00
#
_symmetry.space_group_name_H-M   'P 1'
#
loop_
_entity.id
_entity.type
_entity.pdbx_description
1 polymer ?
#
loop_
_entity_poly.entity_id
_entity_poly.type
_entity_poly.pdbx_seq_one_letter_code
_entity_poly.pdbx_strand_id
1 'polypeptide(L)'
;MKEAECYPGKKVGRLTLIEKRRIPNGRYTRGGWLCRCDCGTEKVFRTDGLGVSAISCGCYNRENNYASANNPLHKKYTYSDSQMSSPYKRLYDVWKHMLGRCYNSNDSSYSNYGGRGIKVCDDWHTYREFREWALANGFDKSKTGQEQSIDRINVNGNYEPSNCRWASKLTQSYNKRNNVYITLNGKTYTYRELSQETGIDRLTLYARYKKGKRGAELTAPINEKMSHKRKVVEV
;
A
#
# COMPACT_ATOMS: atom_id res chain seq x y z
N MET A 1 -13.38 -39.27 1.44
CA MET A 1 -14.27 -40.44 1.20
C MET A 1 -14.67 -41.08 2.53
N LYS A 2 -15.70 -41.94 2.55
CA LYS A 2 -16.06 -42.71 3.76
C LYS A 2 -15.15 -43.95 3.89
N GLU A 3 -14.84 -44.38 5.11
CA GLU A 3 -13.96 -45.53 5.38
C GLU A 3 -14.46 -46.83 4.73
N ALA A 4 -15.79 -47.03 4.69
CA ALA A 4 -16.43 -48.18 4.04
C ALA A 4 -16.22 -48.23 2.51
N GLU A 5 -15.87 -47.10 1.89
CA GLU A 5 -15.65 -47.00 0.44
C GLU A 5 -14.19 -47.27 0.07
N CYS A 6 -13.29 -47.50 1.03
CA CYS A 6 -11.86 -47.68 0.80
C CYS A 6 -11.44 -49.16 0.93
N TYR A 7 -10.82 -49.70 -0.11
CA TYR A 7 -10.29 -51.07 -0.15
C TYR A 7 -8.96 -51.12 -0.94
N PRO A 8 -8.08 -52.11 -0.69
CA PRO A 8 -6.82 -52.26 -1.42
C PRO A 8 -7.05 -52.37 -2.93
N GLY A 9 -6.23 -51.68 -3.73
CA GLY A 9 -6.37 -51.59 -5.18
C GLY A 9 -7.33 -50.52 -5.68
N LYS A 10 -8.14 -49.89 -4.80
CA LYS A 10 -9.01 -48.79 -5.22
C LYS A 10 -8.19 -47.61 -5.73
N LYS A 11 -8.56 -47.08 -6.90
CA LYS A 11 -7.99 -45.85 -7.45
C LYS A 11 -8.79 -44.61 -7.05
N VAL A 12 -8.08 -43.56 -6.69
CA VAL A 12 -8.61 -42.24 -6.33
C VAL A 12 -7.72 -41.17 -6.95
N GLY A 13 -8.16 -40.58 -8.06
CA GLY A 13 -7.28 -39.78 -8.91
C GLY A 13 -6.10 -40.63 -9.39
N ARG A 14 -4.87 -40.17 -9.11
CA ARG A 14 -3.60 -40.87 -9.40
C ARG A 14 -3.11 -41.77 -8.28
N LEU A 15 -3.87 -41.91 -7.19
CA LEU A 15 -3.49 -42.72 -6.03
C LEU A 15 -4.14 -44.08 -6.12
N THR A 16 -3.35 -45.15 -5.96
CA THR A 16 -3.83 -46.51 -5.73
C THR A 16 -3.65 -46.85 -4.26
N LEU A 17 -4.74 -47.19 -3.56
CA LEU A 17 -4.72 -47.57 -2.15
C LEU A 17 -4.02 -48.94 -2.00
N ILE A 18 -3.01 -49.03 -1.15
CA ILE A 18 -2.26 -50.28 -0.90
C ILE A 18 -2.73 -50.90 0.41
N GLU A 19 -2.61 -50.18 1.53
CA GLU A 19 -2.81 -50.76 2.85
C GLU A 19 -3.33 -49.72 3.85
N LYS A 20 -4.20 -50.16 4.78
CA LYS A 20 -4.66 -49.32 5.89
C LYS A 20 -3.49 -48.98 6.82
N ARG A 21 -3.44 -47.72 7.25
CA ARG A 21 -2.47 -47.18 8.20
C ARG A 21 -3.16 -46.26 9.21
N ARG A 22 -2.55 -46.11 10.38
CA ARG A 22 -2.97 -45.12 11.38
C ARG A 22 -2.05 -43.91 11.30
N ILE A 23 -2.63 -42.72 11.30
CA ILE A 23 -1.89 -41.45 11.24
C ILE A 23 -1.98 -40.77 12.60
N PRO A 24 -0.85 -40.43 13.25
CA PRO A 24 -0.86 -39.67 14.50
C PRO A 24 -1.57 -38.31 14.35
N ASN A 25 -2.38 -37.94 15.34
CA ASN A 25 -3.07 -36.66 15.43
C ASN A 25 -3.14 -36.22 16.89
N GLY A 26 -2.03 -35.72 17.41
CA GLY A 26 -1.86 -35.43 18.84
C GLY A 26 -1.90 -36.70 19.67
N ARG A 27 -2.77 -36.76 20.68
CA ARG A 27 -2.96 -37.94 21.55
C ARG A 27 -3.76 -39.08 20.91
N TYR A 28 -4.30 -38.88 19.71
CA TYR A 28 -5.16 -39.84 19.01
C TYR A 28 -4.57 -40.25 17.67
N THR A 29 -5.12 -41.29 17.05
CA THR A 29 -4.80 -41.68 15.68
C THR A 29 -6.03 -41.56 14.77
N ARG A 30 -5.81 -41.20 13.51
CA ARG A 30 -6.84 -41.19 12.47
C ARG A 30 -6.64 -42.35 11.49
N GLY A 31 -7.72 -42.79 10.87
CA GLY A 31 -7.68 -43.75 9.76
C GLY A 31 -6.99 -43.12 8.55
N GLY A 32 -6.15 -43.91 7.88
CA GLY A 32 -5.44 -43.51 6.69
C GLY A 32 -5.04 -44.73 5.85
N TRP A 33 -4.46 -44.44 4.70
CA TRP A 33 -4.06 -45.43 3.72
C TRP A 33 -2.69 -45.09 3.16
N LEU A 34 -1.78 -46.07 3.18
CA LEU A 34 -0.62 -46.05 2.31
C LEU A 34 -1.12 -46.17 0.87
N CYS A 35 -0.74 -45.21 0.03
CA CYS A 35 -1.12 -45.18 -1.37
C CYS A 35 0.13 -45.05 -2.25
N ARG A 36 0.14 -45.74 -3.41
CA ARG A 36 1.12 -45.54 -4.47
C ARG A 36 0.53 -44.63 -5.53
N CYS A 37 1.23 -43.53 -5.80
CA CYS A 37 0.86 -42.60 -6.87
C CYS A 37 1.35 -43.11 -8.23
N ASP A 38 0.69 -42.72 -9.32
CA ASP A 38 1.13 -43.07 -10.69
C ASP A 38 2.57 -42.60 -11.00
N CYS A 39 3.06 -41.54 -10.34
CA CYS A 39 4.46 -41.11 -10.46
C CYS A 39 5.46 -41.98 -9.67
N GLY A 40 5.02 -43.11 -9.10
CA GLY A 40 5.83 -44.05 -8.34
C GLY A 40 6.00 -43.73 -6.85
N THR A 41 5.65 -42.52 -6.40
CA THR A 41 5.80 -42.14 -4.98
C THR A 41 4.75 -42.82 -4.10
N GLU A 42 5.19 -43.40 -2.99
CA GLU A 42 4.31 -43.92 -1.94
C GLU A 42 4.19 -42.95 -0.76
N LYS A 43 2.98 -42.74 -0.26
CA LYS A 43 2.71 -41.84 0.87
C LYS A 43 1.43 -42.25 1.60
N VAL A 44 1.37 -41.98 2.90
CA VAL A 44 0.17 -42.20 3.72
C VAL A 44 -0.75 -40.97 3.67
N PHE A 45 -2.02 -41.19 3.34
CA PHE A 45 -3.07 -40.17 3.28
C PHE A 45 -4.19 -40.48 4.25
N ARG A 46 -4.86 -39.45 4.76
CA ARG A 46 -6.04 -39.64 5.60
C ARG A 46 -7.23 -40.11 4.77
N THR A 47 -8.03 -41.02 5.31
CA THR A 47 -9.22 -41.55 4.61
C THR A 47 -10.18 -40.44 4.17
N ASP A 48 -10.42 -39.46 5.05
CA ASP A 48 -11.35 -38.36 4.78
C ASP A 48 -10.85 -37.40 3.69
N GLY A 49 -9.53 -37.29 3.51
CA GLY A 49 -8.90 -36.45 2.48
C GLY A 49 -8.81 -37.10 1.10
N LEU A 50 -8.86 -38.43 1.01
CA LEU A 50 -8.84 -39.15 -0.29
C LEU A 50 -10.04 -38.71 -1.15
N GLY A 51 -9.74 -38.31 -2.39
CA GLY A 51 -10.73 -37.88 -3.38
C GLY A 51 -11.24 -36.45 -3.18
N VAL A 52 -10.79 -35.76 -2.13
CA VAL A 52 -11.15 -34.38 -1.83
C VAL A 52 -9.91 -33.49 -1.90
N SER A 53 -9.01 -33.63 -0.94
CA SER A 53 -7.75 -32.87 -0.87
C SER A 53 -6.55 -33.68 -1.35
N ALA A 54 -6.69 -35.01 -1.45
CA ALA A 54 -5.67 -35.93 -1.92
C ALA A 54 -6.17 -36.74 -3.13
N ILE A 55 -5.70 -36.33 -4.32
CA ILE A 55 -5.91 -37.03 -5.59
C ILE A 55 -4.59 -37.46 -6.26
N SER A 56 -3.45 -37.10 -5.66
CA SER A 56 -2.09 -37.50 -6.06
C SER A 56 -1.15 -37.32 -4.87
N CYS A 57 0.12 -37.71 -4.99
CA CYS A 57 1.13 -37.40 -3.97
C CYS A 57 1.53 -35.91 -3.90
N GLY A 58 0.95 -35.08 -4.76
CA GLY A 58 1.37 -33.71 -5.03
C GLY A 58 2.02 -33.57 -6.40
N CYS A 59 2.34 -34.67 -7.10
CA CYS A 59 2.92 -34.64 -8.44
C CYS A 59 1.98 -34.01 -9.48
N TYR A 60 0.67 -34.21 -9.36
CA TYR A 60 -0.31 -33.59 -10.25
C TYR A 60 -0.24 -32.06 -10.16
N ASN A 61 -0.19 -31.52 -8.94
CA ASN A 61 -0.03 -30.09 -8.73
C ASN A 61 1.36 -29.63 -9.20
N ARG A 62 2.39 -30.45 -9.02
CA ARG A 62 3.73 -30.18 -9.52
C ARG A 62 3.73 -30.04 -11.03
N GLU A 63 3.29 -31.05 -11.77
CA GLU A 63 3.18 -31.05 -13.23
C GLU A 63 2.37 -29.85 -13.73
N ASN A 64 1.22 -29.57 -13.13
CA ASN A 64 0.39 -28.43 -13.53
C ASN A 64 0.97 -27.07 -13.13
N ASN A 65 1.74 -26.99 -12.04
CA ASN A 65 2.41 -25.76 -11.61
C ASN A 65 3.71 -25.49 -12.39
N TYR A 66 4.45 -26.53 -12.80
CA TYR A 66 5.67 -26.40 -13.63
C TYR A 66 5.34 -26.24 -15.12
N ALA A 67 4.25 -26.84 -15.63
CA ALA A 67 3.74 -26.59 -16.98
C ALA A 67 3.12 -25.18 -17.13
N SER A 68 2.99 -24.44 -16.03
CA SER A 68 2.38 -23.12 -16.00
C SER A 68 3.39 -22.01 -15.74
N ALA A 69 4.13 -21.64 -16.78
CA ALA A 69 4.58 -20.25 -16.88
C ALA A 69 3.40 -19.24 -16.84
N ASN A 70 2.16 -19.73 -16.99
CA ASN A 70 0.91 -18.97 -17.07
C ASN A 70 -0.10 -19.23 -15.92
N ASN A 71 0.29 -19.77 -14.76
CA ASN A 71 -0.66 -19.93 -13.63
C ASN A 71 -0.81 -18.59 -12.89
N PRO A 72 -1.97 -17.93 -12.95
CA PRO A 72 -2.18 -16.61 -12.32
C PRO A 72 -2.10 -16.64 -10.79
N LEU A 73 -2.18 -17.82 -10.15
CA LEU A 73 -2.04 -17.99 -8.70
C LEU A 73 -0.57 -18.08 -8.24
N HIS A 74 0.37 -18.31 -9.17
CA HIS A 74 1.81 -18.24 -8.89
C HIS A 74 2.40 -17.01 -9.56
N LYS A 75 1.74 -15.86 -9.38
CA LYS A 75 2.27 -14.55 -9.76
C LYS A 75 3.51 -14.28 -8.91
N LYS A 76 4.64 -14.80 -9.39
CA LYS A 76 5.99 -14.43 -8.99
C LYS A 76 5.98 -12.90 -9.05
N TYR A 77 5.89 -12.29 -7.87
CA TYR A 77 5.89 -10.86 -7.66
C TYR A 77 6.74 -10.17 -8.73
N THR A 78 6.11 -9.38 -9.60
CA THR A 78 6.77 -8.80 -10.79
C THR A 78 8.02 -8.01 -10.40
N TYR A 79 8.06 -7.54 -9.16
CA TYR A 79 9.17 -6.85 -8.52
C TYR A 79 9.42 -7.43 -7.13
N SER A 80 10.68 -7.68 -6.76
CA SER A 80 11.08 -8.17 -5.43
C SER A 80 10.52 -7.31 -4.30
N ASP A 81 10.38 -6.01 -4.55
CA ASP A 81 9.90 -5.03 -3.56
C ASP A 81 8.41 -5.09 -3.29
N SER A 82 7.66 -5.91 -4.03
CA SER A 82 6.25 -6.15 -3.74
C SER A 82 6.02 -7.22 -2.66
N GLN A 83 7.08 -7.89 -2.21
CA GLN A 83 7.06 -8.85 -1.11
C GLN A 83 6.86 -8.16 0.24
N MET A 84 6.08 -8.77 1.13
CA MET A 84 5.84 -8.23 2.49
C MET A 84 7.13 -8.09 3.30
N SER A 85 8.10 -8.98 3.10
CA SER A 85 9.40 -8.95 3.77
C SER A 85 10.38 -7.94 3.16
N SER A 86 10.06 -7.31 2.02
CA SER A 86 10.99 -6.35 1.41
C SER A 86 11.06 -5.09 2.26
N PRO A 87 12.27 -4.59 2.57
CA PRO A 87 12.43 -3.28 3.22
C PRO A 87 11.94 -2.12 2.32
N TYR A 88 11.69 -2.36 1.04
CA TYR A 88 11.16 -1.39 0.08
C TYR A 88 9.67 -1.59 -0.24
N LYS A 89 8.96 -2.45 0.51
CA LYS A 89 7.52 -2.69 0.34
C LYS A 89 6.71 -1.40 0.32
N ARG A 90 7.06 -0.45 1.21
CA ARG A 90 6.44 0.87 1.26
C ARG A 90 6.61 1.64 -0.05
N LEU A 91 7.79 1.58 -0.67
CA LEU A 91 8.07 2.27 -1.93
C LEU A 91 7.23 1.69 -3.07
N TYR A 92 7.13 0.35 -3.12
CA TYR A 92 6.29 -0.35 -4.08
C TYR A 92 4.81 0.02 -3.93
N ASP A 93 4.30 0.06 -2.69
CA ASP A 93 2.92 0.44 -2.43
C ASP A 93 2.63 1.89 -2.82
N VAL A 94 3.58 2.81 -2.57
CA VAL A 94 3.46 4.22 -3.01
C VAL A 94 3.31 4.31 -4.53
N TRP A 95 4.15 3.60 -5.29
CA TRP A 95 4.07 3.54 -6.75
C TRP A 95 2.73 2.98 -7.23
N LYS A 96 2.30 1.85 -6.66
CA LYS A 96 1.03 1.20 -7.01
C LYS A 96 -0.16 2.11 -6.71
N HIS A 97 -0.19 2.77 -5.55
CA HIS A 97 -1.24 3.72 -5.18
C HIS A 97 -1.19 5.00 -6.03
N MET A 98 -0.01 5.47 -6.44
CA MET A 98 0.12 6.59 -7.39
C MET A 98 -0.57 6.27 -8.71
N LEU A 99 -0.29 5.11 -9.31
CA LEU A 99 -0.94 4.66 -10.53
C LEU A 99 -2.46 4.44 -10.35
N GLY A 100 -2.86 3.84 -9.22
CA GLY A 100 -4.28 3.63 -8.87
C GLY A 100 -5.08 4.94 -8.86
N ARG A 101 -4.57 5.97 -8.16
CA ARG A 101 -5.20 7.29 -8.10
C ARG A 101 -5.36 7.95 -9.49
N CYS A 102 -4.40 7.75 -10.39
CA CYS A 102 -4.40 8.38 -11.72
C CYS A 102 -5.22 7.62 -12.77
N TYR A 103 -5.28 6.28 -12.70
CA TYR A 103 -5.78 5.48 -13.83
C TYR A 103 -6.86 4.45 -13.48
N ASN A 104 -7.12 4.19 -12.19
CA ASN A 104 -8.18 3.29 -11.78
C ASN A 104 -9.42 4.08 -11.36
N SER A 105 -10.46 4.09 -12.19
CA SER A 105 -11.73 4.79 -11.91
C SER A 105 -12.45 4.30 -10.66
N ASN A 106 -12.13 3.09 -10.17
CA ASN A 106 -12.68 2.53 -8.93
C ASN A 106 -11.88 2.94 -7.68
N ASP A 107 -10.74 3.62 -7.83
CA ASP A 107 -10.00 4.15 -6.69
C ASP A 107 -10.79 5.29 -6.03
N SER A 108 -10.95 5.26 -4.71
CA SER A 108 -11.74 6.26 -3.98
C SER A 108 -11.21 7.68 -4.13
N SER A 109 -9.93 7.83 -4.49
CA SER A 109 -9.30 9.11 -4.74
C SER A 109 -9.33 9.50 -6.23
N TYR A 110 -9.77 8.65 -7.16
CA TYR A 110 -9.67 8.90 -8.60
C TYR A 110 -10.22 10.27 -9.03
N SER A 111 -11.38 10.68 -8.50
CA SER A 111 -12.00 11.97 -8.79
C SER A 111 -11.12 13.18 -8.43
N ASN A 112 -10.20 13.03 -7.49
CA ASN A 112 -9.26 14.07 -7.06
C ASN A 112 -7.93 14.06 -7.85
N TYR A 113 -7.72 13.05 -8.68
CA TYR A 113 -6.50 12.79 -9.46
C TYR A 113 -6.83 12.51 -10.92
N GLY A 114 -6.97 11.24 -11.32
CA GLY A 114 -7.26 10.86 -12.71
C GLY A 114 -8.49 11.54 -13.31
N GLY A 115 -9.56 11.69 -12.52
CA GLY A 115 -10.78 12.41 -12.91
C GLY A 115 -10.57 13.91 -13.19
N ARG A 116 -9.40 14.46 -12.86
CA ARG A 116 -8.99 15.84 -13.17
C ARG A 116 -7.95 15.92 -14.29
N GLY A 117 -7.58 14.78 -14.89
CA GLY A 117 -6.54 14.71 -15.91
C GLY A 117 -5.11 14.66 -15.37
N ILE A 118 -4.91 14.44 -14.06
CA ILE A 118 -3.56 14.26 -13.49
C ILE A 118 -3.03 12.89 -13.89
N LYS A 119 -1.85 12.87 -14.51
CA LYS A 119 -1.17 11.67 -15.01
C LYS A 119 0.14 11.42 -14.27
N VAL A 120 0.73 10.27 -14.57
CA VAL A 120 2.09 9.88 -14.21
C VAL A 120 2.94 9.95 -15.49
N CYS A 121 4.18 10.44 -15.41
CA CYS A 121 5.08 10.45 -16.57
C CYS A 121 5.36 9.03 -17.07
N ASP A 122 5.74 8.91 -18.35
CA ASP A 122 5.85 7.62 -19.05
C ASP A 122 6.83 6.68 -18.35
N ASP A 123 8.00 7.16 -17.94
CA ASP A 123 9.04 6.37 -17.25
C ASP A 123 8.49 5.70 -15.98
N TRP A 124 7.69 6.43 -15.19
CA TRP A 124 7.15 5.96 -13.92
C TRP A 124 5.96 5.01 -14.05
N HIS A 125 5.52 4.67 -15.26
CA HIS A 125 4.65 3.51 -15.48
C HIS A 125 5.38 2.19 -15.27
N THR A 126 6.71 2.21 -15.20
CA THR A 126 7.52 1.08 -14.77
C THR A 126 8.04 1.31 -13.35
N TYR A 127 8.00 0.28 -12.52
CA TYR A 127 8.45 0.42 -11.12
C TYR A 127 9.96 0.69 -11.02
N ARG A 128 10.76 0.15 -11.96
CA ARG A 128 12.23 0.30 -11.94
C ARG A 128 12.62 1.78 -11.99
N GLU A 129 12.13 2.52 -12.98
CA GLU A 129 12.48 3.94 -13.17
C GLU A 129 11.99 4.80 -12.00
N PHE A 130 10.78 4.54 -11.51
CA PHE A 130 10.27 5.22 -10.31
C PHE A 130 11.13 4.94 -9.08
N ARG A 131 11.55 3.68 -8.88
CA ARG A 131 12.38 3.26 -7.75
C ARG A 131 13.75 3.92 -7.78
N GLU A 132 14.41 3.97 -8.95
CA GLU A 132 15.71 4.61 -9.11
C GLU A 132 15.64 6.10 -8.77
N TRP A 133 14.65 6.81 -9.33
CA TRP A 133 14.41 8.20 -8.96
C TRP A 133 14.15 8.35 -7.46
N ALA A 134 13.30 7.51 -6.88
CA ALA A 134 12.92 7.61 -5.48
C ALA A 134 14.13 7.49 -4.54
N LEU A 135 15.01 6.52 -4.79
CA LEU A 135 16.22 6.29 -4.00
C LEU A 135 17.22 7.44 -4.18
N ALA A 136 17.38 7.96 -5.40
CA ALA A 136 18.26 9.09 -5.68
C ALA A 136 17.74 10.41 -5.08
N ASN A 137 16.43 10.53 -4.85
CA ASN A 137 15.79 11.78 -4.43
C ASN A 137 15.32 11.75 -2.96
N GLY A 138 15.92 10.89 -2.13
CA GLY A 138 15.77 10.96 -0.68
C GLY A 138 14.66 10.10 -0.08
N PHE A 139 14.18 9.07 -0.79
CA PHE A 139 13.38 8.02 -0.14
C PHE A 139 14.18 7.34 0.96
N ASP A 140 13.58 7.26 2.15
CA ASP A 140 14.18 6.63 3.31
C ASP A 140 13.34 5.42 3.76
N LYS A 141 13.88 4.22 3.58
CA LYS A 141 13.21 2.96 3.95
C LYS A 141 12.93 2.83 5.45
N SER A 142 13.64 3.57 6.30
CA SER A 142 13.42 3.56 7.76
C SER A 142 12.20 4.39 8.18
N LYS A 143 11.78 5.37 7.35
CA LYS A 143 10.65 6.24 7.64
C LYS A 143 9.32 5.56 7.36
N THR A 144 8.35 5.85 8.22
CA THR A 144 6.94 5.49 8.02
C THR A 144 6.27 6.35 6.96
N GLY A 145 5.09 5.95 6.48
CA GLY A 145 4.31 6.74 5.54
C GLY A 145 3.83 8.09 6.07
N GLN A 146 3.77 8.27 7.40
CA GLN A 146 3.41 9.55 8.03
C GLN A 146 4.58 10.54 8.01
N GLU A 147 5.80 10.03 8.21
CA GLU A 147 7.03 10.81 8.19
C GLU A 147 7.45 11.18 6.78
N GLN A 148 7.18 10.30 5.81
CA GLN A 148 7.57 10.50 4.43
C GLN A 148 6.64 9.79 3.44
N SER A 149 6.00 10.57 2.56
CA SER A 149 5.25 10.08 1.42
C SER A 149 5.44 10.98 0.19
N ILE A 150 5.08 10.47 -0.99
CA ILE A 150 5.19 11.22 -2.23
C ILE A 150 4.18 12.38 -2.26
N ASP A 151 4.70 13.58 -2.49
CA ASP A 151 3.94 14.82 -2.62
C ASP A 151 4.17 15.40 -4.01
N ARG A 152 3.15 16.05 -4.57
CA ARG A 152 3.28 16.83 -5.81
C ARG A 152 3.49 18.28 -5.43
N ILE A 153 4.56 18.95 -5.84
CA ILE A 153 4.90 20.34 -5.48
C ILE A 153 3.83 21.31 -6.01
N ASN A 154 3.40 21.12 -7.25
CA ASN A 154 2.17 21.71 -7.79
C ASN A 154 1.07 20.65 -7.72
N VAL A 155 0.08 20.88 -6.84
CA VAL A 155 -1.06 19.98 -6.62
C VAL A 155 -1.95 19.77 -7.86
N ASN A 156 -1.84 20.65 -8.86
CA ASN A 156 -2.53 20.56 -10.13
C ASN A 156 -1.67 19.93 -11.24
N GLY A 157 -0.35 19.77 -11.03
CA GLY A 157 0.56 19.13 -11.98
C GLY A 157 0.58 17.60 -11.87
N ASN A 158 1.33 16.96 -12.78
CA ASN A 158 1.45 15.50 -12.87
C ASN A 158 2.38 14.90 -11.82
N TYR A 159 2.41 13.57 -11.73
CA TYR A 159 3.49 12.85 -11.05
C TYR A 159 4.68 12.74 -12.01
N GLU A 160 5.75 13.49 -11.73
CA GLU A 160 6.95 13.56 -12.54
C GLU A 160 8.13 14.06 -11.69
N PRO A 161 9.40 13.78 -12.05
CA PRO A 161 10.56 14.16 -11.26
C PRO A 161 10.61 15.62 -10.83
N SER A 162 10.24 16.54 -11.72
CA SER A 162 10.25 18.00 -11.48
C SER A 162 9.12 18.47 -10.56
N ASN A 163 8.03 17.71 -10.48
CA ASN A 163 6.85 18.06 -9.72
C ASN A 163 6.67 17.18 -8.47
N CYS A 164 7.56 16.26 -8.16
CA CYS A 164 7.42 15.35 -7.03
C CYS A 164 8.56 15.49 -6.02
N ARG A 165 8.21 15.30 -4.75
CA ARG A 165 9.16 15.26 -3.63
C ARG A 165 8.72 14.28 -2.56
N TRP A 166 9.66 13.83 -1.75
CA TRP A 166 9.36 13.13 -0.50
C TRP A 166 9.10 14.13 0.61
N ALA A 167 7.90 14.08 1.21
CA ALA A 167 7.47 15.07 2.17
C ALA A 167 6.74 14.42 3.36
N SER A 168 6.83 15.06 4.51
CA SER A 168 6.04 14.68 5.67
C SER A 168 4.57 15.06 5.49
N LYS A 169 3.69 14.46 6.30
CA LYS A 169 2.28 14.84 6.37
C LYS A 169 2.08 16.34 6.61
N LEU A 170 2.97 16.96 7.39
CA LEU A 170 2.94 18.39 7.67
C LEU A 170 3.18 19.20 6.39
N THR A 171 4.23 18.88 5.65
CA THR A 171 4.56 19.55 4.39
C THR A 171 3.47 19.38 3.34
N GLN A 172 2.91 18.17 3.19
CA GLN A 172 1.76 17.92 2.30
C GLN A 172 0.52 18.73 2.68
N SER A 173 0.31 19.00 3.97
CA SER A 173 -0.84 19.79 4.42
C SER A 173 -0.84 21.23 3.88
N TYR A 174 0.34 21.78 3.57
CA TYR A 174 0.48 23.11 2.99
C TYR A 174 0.07 23.15 1.53
N ASN A 175 0.10 21.99 0.86
CA ASN A 175 -0.17 21.89 -0.56
C ASN A 175 -1.58 21.39 -0.88
N LYS A 176 -2.52 21.57 0.06
CA LYS A 176 -3.91 21.17 -0.16
C LYS A 176 -4.66 22.26 -0.91
N ARG A 177 -5.45 21.85 -1.91
CA ARG A 177 -6.32 22.74 -2.71
C ARG A 177 -7.32 23.55 -1.90
N ASN A 178 -7.69 23.09 -0.71
CA ASN A 178 -8.61 23.79 0.19
C ASN A 178 -7.90 24.82 1.09
N ASN A 179 -6.59 25.04 0.92
CA ASN A 179 -5.91 26.12 1.59
C ASN A 179 -6.34 27.47 1.01
N VAL A 180 -6.55 28.43 1.90
CA VAL A 180 -6.81 29.82 1.50
C VAL A 180 -5.47 30.47 1.21
N TYR A 181 -5.35 31.00 0.00
CA TYR A 181 -4.21 31.79 -0.45
C TYR A 181 -4.51 33.28 -0.29
N ILE A 182 -3.53 34.01 0.22
CA ILE A 182 -3.62 35.41 0.58
C ILE A 182 -2.46 36.11 -0.12
N THR A 183 -2.79 37.01 -1.04
CA THR A 183 -1.78 37.84 -1.70
C THR A 183 -1.55 39.10 -0.86
N LEU A 184 -0.30 39.31 -0.45
CA LEU A 184 0.16 40.48 0.29
C LEU A 184 1.45 40.97 -0.38
N ASN A 185 1.49 42.26 -0.78
CA ASN A 185 2.66 42.89 -1.40
C ASN A 185 3.26 42.10 -2.57
N GLY A 186 2.40 41.53 -3.43
CA GLY A 186 2.82 40.75 -4.60
C GLY A 186 3.28 39.31 -4.31
N LYS A 187 3.38 38.89 -3.05
CA LYS A 187 3.68 37.51 -2.65
C LYS A 187 2.41 36.80 -2.16
N THR A 188 2.29 35.52 -2.48
CA THR A 188 1.12 34.70 -2.10
C THR A 188 1.49 33.77 -0.95
N TYR A 189 0.67 33.79 0.09
CA TYR A 189 0.89 33.03 1.32
C TYR A 189 -0.35 32.19 1.66
N THR A 190 -0.16 31.01 2.25
CA THR A 190 -1.17 30.37 3.10
C THR A 190 -1.26 31.07 4.45
N TYR A 191 -2.32 30.85 5.23
CA TYR A 191 -2.40 31.38 6.61
C TYR A 191 -1.21 31.00 7.48
N ARG A 192 -0.63 29.81 7.26
CA ARG A 192 0.49 29.35 8.06
C ARG A 192 1.79 30.04 7.66
N GLU A 193 2.07 30.16 6.36
CA GLU A 193 3.24 30.90 5.89
C GLU A 193 3.15 32.37 6.31
N LEU A 194 1.96 32.97 6.22
CA LEU A 194 1.73 34.33 6.69
C LEU A 194 1.90 34.45 8.21
N SER A 195 1.52 33.42 8.97
CA SER A 195 1.75 33.34 10.42
C SER A 195 3.24 33.27 10.76
N GLN A 196 4.02 32.50 10.01
CA GLN A 196 5.47 32.43 10.17
C GLN A 196 6.18 33.73 9.78
N GLU A 197 5.72 34.38 8.70
CA GLU A 197 6.29 35.65 8.23
C GLU A 197 5.99 36.82 9.19
N THR A 198 4.79 36.86 9.77
CA THR A 198 4.31 38.02 10.55
C THR A 198 4.35 37.80 12.06
N GLY A 199 4.54 36.57 12.54
CA GLY A 199 4.42 36.20 13.96
C GLY A 199 2.98 36.20 14.50
N ILE A 200 1.97 36.50 13.67
CA ILE A 200 0.56 36.53 14.05
C ILE A 200 0.02 35.10 14.06
N ASP A 201 -0.72 34.73 15.10
CA ASP A 201 -1.31 33.40 15.19
C ASP A 201 -2.24 33.08 13.99
N ARG A 202 -2.15 31.85 13.48
CA ARG A 202 -2.89 31.38 12.31
C ARG A 202 -4.41 31.51 12.47
N LEU A 203 -4.96 31.28 13.67
CA LEU A 203 -6.39 31.42 13.94
C LEU A 203 -6.81 32.89 13.93
N THR A 204 -5.92 33.78 14.39
CA THR A 204 -6.13 35.24 14.31
C THR A 204 -6.21 35.69 12.86
N LEU A 205 -5.27 35.26 12.01
CA LEU A 205 -5.28 35.57 10.58
C LEU A 205 -6.55 35.04 9.89
N TYR A 206 -6.96 33.82 10.20
CA TYR A 206 -8.20 33.22 9.70
C TYR A 206 -9.44 34.04 10.12
N ALA A 207 -9.55 34.40 11.39
CA ALA A 207 -10.68 35.17 11.91
C ALA A 207 -10.77 36.56 11.26
N ARG A 208 -9.63 37.24 11.07
CA ARG A 208 -9.55 38.53 10.37
C ARG A 208 -9.98 38.40 8.92
N TYR A 209 -9.46 37.40 8.20
CA TYR A 209 -9.81 37.18 6.80
C TYR A 209 -11.30 36.85 6.62
N LYS A 210 -11.88 36.03 7.53
CA LYS A 210 -13.32 35.75 7.57
C LYS A 210 -14.18 36.99 7.81
N LYS A 211 -13.67 37.96 8.56
CA LYS A 211 -14.30 39.29 8.76
C LYS A 211 -14.03 40.28 7.61
N GLY A 212 -13.49 39.81 6.49
CA GLY A 212 -13.22 40.66 5.32
C GLY A 212 -11.93 41.49 5.38
N LYS A 213 -11.12 41.35 6.44
CA LYS A 213 -9.85 42.10 6.56
C LYS A 213 -8.84 41.63 5.51
N ARG A 214 -8.17 42.58 4.86
CA ARG A 214 -7.18 42.36 3.78
C ARG A 214 -5.99 43.31 3.96
N GLY A 215 -4.91 43.08 3.21
CA GLY A 215 -3.74 43.97 3.22
C GLY A 215 -3.18 44.19 4.63
N ALA A 216 -2.85 45.45 4.94
CA ALA A 216 -2.32 45.85 6.24
C ALA A 216 -3.25 45.53 7.42
N GLU A 217 -4.58 45.52 7.22
CA GLU A 217 -5.53 45.19 8.29
C GLU A 217 -5.49 43.71 8.68
N LEU A 218 -5.18 42.84 7.71
CA LEU A 218 -5.03 41.41 7.97
C LEU A 218 -3.81 41.14 8.84
N THR A 219 -2.73 41.88 8.61
CA THR A 219 -1.43 41.73 9.30
C THR A 219 -1.18 42.79 10.38
N ALA A 220 -2.23 43.50 10.83
CA ALA A 220 -2.09 44.51 11.86
C ALA A 220 -1.55 43.90 13.18
N PRO A 221 -0.67 44.57 13.93
CA PRO A 221 -0.18 44.06 15.21
C PRO A 221 -1.32 43.69 16.17
N ILE A 222 -1.16 42.61 16.93
CA ILE A 222 -2.12 42.25 17.98
C ILE A 222 -1.79 43.13 19.20
N ASN A 223 -2.78 43.85 19.73
CA ASN A 223 -2.62 44.57 20.99
C ASN A 223 -2.47 43.55 22.13
N GLU A 224 -1.31 43.52 22.78
CA GLU A 224 -0.96 42.52 23.81
C GLU A 224 -1.98 42.45 24.94
N LYS A 225 -2.67 43.56 25.23
CA LYS A 225 -3.72 43.64 26.27
C LYS A 225 -4.98 42.80 25.99
N MET A 226 -5.21 42.36 24.75
CA MET A 226 -6.37 41.52 24.37
C MET A 226 -5.99 40.06 24.08
N SER A 227 -4.71 39.71 24.14
CA SER A 227 -4.21 38.37 23.82
C SER A 227 -4.43 37.41 25.00
N HIS A 228 -5.43 36.52 24.89
CA HIS A 228 -5.69 35.44 25.86
C HIS A 228 -4.67 34.28 25.74
N LYS A 229 -3.38 34.58 25.67
CA LYS A 229 -2.35 33.53 25.65
C LYS A 229 -2.33 32.86 27.03
N ARG A 230 -2.58 31.55 27.09
CA ARG A 230 -2.22 30.72 28.25
C ARG A 230 -0.72 30.86 28.44
N LYS A 231 -0.28 31.34 29.62
CA LYS A 231 1.12 31.32 30.03
C LYS A 231 1.60 29.87 29.90
N VAL A 232 2.62 29.65 29.07
CA VAL A 232 3.37 28.40 29.11
C VAL A 232 4.07 28.41 30.46
N VAL A 233 3.70 27.49 31.34
CA VAL A 233 4.42 27.24 32.59
C VAL A 233 5.67 26.48 32.18
N GLU A 234 6.83 27.13 32.28
CA GLU A 234 8.10 26.43 32.22
C GLU A 234 8.22 25.54 33.47
N VAL A 235 8.51 24.26 33.26
CA VAL A 235 8.91 23.29 34.29
C VAL A 235 10.35 22.91 34.00
#